data_AF-A0A9D9Q611-F1
#
_entry.id   AF-A0A9D9Q611-F1
#
_cell.length_a   1.000
_cell.length_b   1.000
_cell.length_c   1.000
_cell.angle_alpha   90.00
_cell.angle_beta   90.00
_cell.angle_gamma   90.00
#
_symmetry.space_group_name_H-M   'P 1'
#
loop_
_entity.id
_entity.type
_entity.pdbx_description
1 polymer ?
#
loop_
_entity_poly.entity_id
_entity_poly.type
_entity_poly.pdbx_seq_one_letter_code
_entity_poly.pdbx_strand_id
1 'polypeptide(L)'
;MNTELREDAMYILQNITKAELNAYAANSTAKALNERIKKDGVYIEKGNADAAATFTKTQGTLSKNTNSNDYVSISNEAMELSKSEKEPNIEFSLTKIGENRFRIGFANSAMLHRAVKQGFLEIEGKQVELTDDIKSELLSSEREITRRREIIGMKNMMMQMAAQNRQTSDAMAAENAKMSRVMKTASRIMHGRKVSPADEKELMEFNHELYEMAKIAATLEKARKNKKDDEEDEKISRENDAARDYENTPKDYSVEPIEMPKLETDMEVSFDGDTASVSEIGISDIE
;
A
#
# COMPACT_ATOMS: atom_id res chain seq x y z
N MET A 1 -38.92 -11.24 -20.17
CA MET A 1 -37.46 -11.16 -20.38
C MET A 1 -37.13 -9.69 -20.60
N ASN A 2 -37.02 -8.89 -19.55
CA ASN A 2 -35.86 -8.72 -18.67
C ASN A 2 -34.55 -8.52 -19.45
N THR A 3 -34.03 -7.29 -19.45
CA THR A 3 -32.98 -6.92 -18.49
C THR A 3 -32.84 -5.39 -18.43
N GLU A 4 -33.25 -4.86 -17.29
CA GLU A 4 -32.88 -3.54 -16.79
C GLU A 4 -31.37 -3.52 -16.53
N LEU A 5 -30.65 -2.60 -17.17
CA LEU A 5 -29.36 -2.14 -16.69
C LEU A 5 -29.59 -0.80 -16.01
N ARG A 6 -29.42 -0.81 -14.69
CA ARG A 6 -29.47 0.37 -13.82
C ARG A 6 -28.44 1.40 -14.28
N GLU A 7 -28.92 2.54 -14.74
CA GLU A 7 -28.14 3.78 -14.89
C GLU A 7 -27.93 4.44 -13.52
N ASP A 8 -27.12 3.83 -12.65
CA ASP A 8 -26.59 4.50 -11.45
C ASP A 8 -25.28 5.21 -11.79
N ALA A 9 -25.33 6.15 -12.75
CA ALA A 9 -24.20 7.00 -13.12
C ALA A 9 -24.57 8.48 -13.02
N MET A 10 -24.05 9.12 -11.96
CA MET A 10 -23.88 10.57 -11.80
C MET A 10 -25.12 11.45 -12.03
N TYR A 11 -25.82 11.76 -10.93
CA TYR A 11 -26.63 12.98 -10.83
C TYR A 11 -25.73 14.23 -10.92
N ILE A 12 -25.37 14.64 -12.14
CA ILE A 12 -24.85 15.97 -12.39
C ILE A 12 -26.02 16.94 -12.19
N LEU A 13 -25.83 17.87 -11.26
CA LEU A 13 -26.74 18.93 -10.77
C LEU A 13 -27.45 19.71 -11.89
N GLN A 14 -28.45 19.14 -12.56
CA GLN A 14 -29.18 19.82 -13.63
C GLN A 14 -30.53 20.40 -13.21
N ASN A 15 -31.01 20.14 -11.97
CA ASN A 15 -32.27 20.70 -11.49
C ASN A 15 -32.18 21.16 -10.03
N ILE A 16 -31.42 22.24 -9.76
CA ILE A 16 -31.44 22.90 -8.44
C ILE A 16 -32.70 23.76 -8.36
N THR A 17 -33.52 23.52 -7.34
CA THR A 17 -34.74 24.32 -7.12
C THR A 17 -34.39 25.74 -6.67
N LYS A 18 -35.25 26.73 -6.94
CA LYS A 18 -35.03 28.13 -6.49
C LYS A 18 -34.80 28.23 -4.98
N ALA A 19 -35.37 27.33 -4.18
CA ALA A 19 -35.18 27.28 -2.74
C ALA A 19 -33.75 26.84 -2.35
N GLU A 20 -33.22 25.82 -3.03
CA GLU A 20 -31.84 25.35 -2.80
C GLU A 20 -30.80 26.36 -3.30
N LEU A 21 -31.08 27.06 -4.40
CA LEU A 21 -30.22 28.15 -4.88
C LEU A 21 -30.16 29.30 -3.86
N ASN A 22 -31.29 29.65 -3.26
CA ASN A 22 -31.35 30.69 -2.22
C ASN A 22 -30.65 30.24 -0.94
N ALA A 23 -30.76 28.96 -0.56
CA ALA A 23 -30.02 28.41 0.57
C ALA A 23 -28.50 28.41 0.34
N TYR A 24 -28.06 28.14 -0.89
CA TYR A 24 -26.64 28.22 -1.28
C TYR A 24 -26.14 29.67 -1.28
N ALA A 25 -26.95 30.62 -1.74
CA ALA A 25 -26.61 32.04 -1.77
C ALA A 25 -26.60 32.70 -0.38
N ALA A 26 -27.38 32.18 0.58
CA ALA A 26 -27.43 32.66 1.96
C ALA A 26 -26.27 32.14 2.84
N ASN A 27 -25.56 31.09 2.41
CA ASN A 27 -24.44 30.53 3.16
C ASN A 27 -23.19 31.43 3.01
N SER A 28 -22.73 31.99 4.12
CA SER A 28 -21.56 32.88 4.19
C SER A 28 -20.28 32.23 3.65
N THR A 29 -20.14 30.91 3.84
CA THR A 29 -19.01 30.12 3.37
C THR A 29 -19.01 29.98 1.85
N ALA A 30 -20.18 29.74 1.25
CA ALA A 30 -20.33 29.64 -0.20
C ALA A 30 -20.10 30.99 -0.89
N LYS A 31 -20.56 32.09 -0.26
CA LYS A 31 -20.31 33.45 -0.75
C LYS A 31 -18.82 33.80 -0.69
N ALA A 32 -18.15 33.50 0.42
CA ALA A 32 -16.70 33.72 0.58
C ALA A 32 -15.90 32.88 -0.43
N LEU A 33 -16.28 31.62 -0.66
CA LEU A 33 -15.65 30.76 -1.65
C LEU A 33 -15.83 31.32 -3.07
N ASN A 34 -17.03 31.80 -3.41
CA ASN A 34 -17.33 32.34 -4.73
C ASN A 34 -16.61 33.68 -4.99
N GLU A 35 -16.50 34.54 -3.97
CA GLU A 35 -15.68 35.76 -4.06
C GLU A 35 -14.19 35.43 -4.20
N ARG A 36 -13.71 34.41 -3.49
CA ARG A 36 -12.32 33.94 -3.61
C ARG A 36 -12.05 33.32 -4.99
N ILE A 37 -13.00 32.57 -5.56
CA ILE A 37 -12.90 32.03 -6.93
C ILE A 37 -12.94 33.16 -7.97
N LYS A 38 -13.72 34.22 -7.76
CA LYS A 38 -13.70 35.41 -8.64
C LYS A 38 -12.42 36.23 -8.52
N LYS A 39 -11.81 36.26 -7.35
CA LYS A 39 -10.60 37.06 -7.06
C LYS A 39 -9.31 36.33 -7.45
N ASP A 40 -9.22 35.05 -7.11
CA ASP A 40 -8.01 34.24 -7.21
C ASP A 40 -8.10 33.20 -8.34
N GLY A 41 -9.31 32.92 -8.87
CA GLY A 41 -9.54 32.02 -9.99
C GLY A 41 -9.66 32.74 -11.33
N VAL A 42 -9.38 32.04 -12.43
CA VAL A 42 -9.59 32.56 -13.78
C VAL A 42 -11.08 32.48 -14.12
N TYR A 43 -11.82 33.56 -13.84
CA TYR A 43 -13.23 33.67 -14.18
C TYR A 43 -13.40 34.07 -15.65
N ILE A 44 -14.11 33.25 -16.43
CA ILE A 44 -14.48 33.55 -17.82
C ILE A 44 -15.95 33.91 -17.85
N GLU A 45 -16.27 35.14 -18.25
CA GLU A 45 -17.66 35.59 -18.39
C GLU A 45 -18.42 34.76 -19.44
N LYS A 46 -19.66 34.38 -19.10
CA LYS A 46 -20.52 33.58 -19.97
C LYS A 46 -20.80 34.34 -21.27
N GLY A 47 -20.27 33.83 -22.38
CA GLY A 47 -20.44 34.41 -23.72
C GLY A 47 -19.16 35.00 -24.32
N ASN A 48 -18.05 35.07 -23.57
CA ASN A 48 -16.76 35.54 -24.10
C ASN A 48 -15.94 34.37 -24.67
N ALA A 49 -16.14 34.10 -25.96
CA ALA A 49 -15.50 32.99 -26.68
C ALA A 49 -13.96 33.14 -26.75
N ASP A 50 -13.45 34.37 -26.80
CA ASP A 50 -12.01 34.64 -26.92
C ASP A 50 -11.27 34.37 -25.60
N ALA A 51 -11.88 34.72 -24.47
CA ALA A 51 -11.34 34.40 -23.14
C ALA A 51 -11.34 32.88 -22.88
N ALA A 52 -12.39 32.18 -23.31
CA ALA A 52 -12.47 30.71 -23.22
C ALA A 52 -11.40 30.01 -24.06
N ALA A 53 -11.16 30.48 -25.30
CA ALA A 53 -10.15 29.94 -26.19
C ALA A 53 -8.72 30.18 -25.68
N THR A 54 -8.48 31.31 -25.03
CA THR A 54 -7.17 31.66 -24.45
C THR A 54 -6.88 30.77 -23.23
N PHE A 55 -7.88 30.49 -22.39
CA PHE A 55 -7.75 29.56 -21.25
C PHE A 55 -7.51 28.11 -21.67
N THR A 56 -8.15 27.64 -22.75
CA THR A 56 -7.91 26.27 -23.25
C THR A 56 -6.49 26.12 -23.81
N LYS A 57 -5.97 27.15 -24.49
CA LYS A 57 -4.59 27.14 -25.00
C LYS A 57 -3.56 27.13 -23.87
N THR A 58 -3.75 27.90 -22.80
CA THR A 58 -2.82 27.94 -21.66
C THR A 58 -2.85 26.65 -20.84
N GLN A 59 -4.02 26.06 -20.60
CA GLN A 59 -4.15 24.73 -19.98
C GLN A 59 -3.48 23.62 -20.82
N GLY A 60 -3.63 23.66 -22.16
CA GLY A 60 -2.95 22.73 -23.07
C GLY A 60 -1.42 22.83 -23.05
N THR A 61 -0.87 24.01 -22.73
CA THR A 61 0.58 24.19 -22.55
C THR A 61 1.08 23.84 -21.15
N LEU A 62 0.28 24.04 -20.09
CA LEU A 62 0.65 23.63 -18.74
C LEU A 62 0.56 22.10 -18.55
N SER A 63 -0.42 21.45 -19.18
CA SER A 63 -0.56 19.98 -19.13
C SER A 63 0.54 19.23 -19.91
N LYS A 64 1.20 19.89 -20.88
CA LYS A 64 2.36 19.33 -21.59
C LYS A 64 3.65 19.32 -20.76
N ASN A 65 3.75 20.09 -19.68
CA ASN A 65 4.97 20.20 -18.87
C ASN A 65 4.94 19.44 -17.54
N THR A 66 3.80 18.83 -17.16
CA THR A 66 3.70 18.03 -15.91
C THR A 66 3.39 16.56 -16.15
N ASN A 67 3.11 16.15 -17.38
CA ASN A 67 3.12 14.74 -17.79
C ASN A 67 4.45 14.46 -18.48
N SER A 68 5.54 14.44 -17.70
CA SER A 68 6.63 13.52 -18.03
C SER A 68 5.98 12.15 -18.06
N ASN A 69 5.75 11.67 -19.28
CA ASN A 69 5.44 10.30 -19.61
C ASN A 69 6.44 9.39 -18.89
N ASP A 70 6.11 8.99 -17.67
CA ASP A 70 6.82 7.97 -16.90
C ASP A 70 6.41 6.59 -17.43
N TYR A 71 6.51 6.44 -18.76
CA TYR A 71 6.53 5.14 -19.38
C TYR A 71 7.96 4.66 -19.26
N VAL A 72 8.14 3.56 -18.53
CA VAL A 72 9.37 2.76 -18.62
C VAL A 72 9.48 2.30 -20.07
N SER A 73 10.27 3.02 -20.87
CA SER A 73 10.55 2.64 -22.25
C SER A 73 11.71 1.67 -22.23
N ILE A 74 11.49 0.48 -22.77
CA ILE A 74 12.56 -0.47 -23.02
C ILE A 74 13.49 0.20 -24.05
N SER A 75 14.76 0.38 -23.70
CA SER A 75 15.73 0.99 -24.62
C SER A 75 15.81 0.17 -25.90
N ASN A 76 16.14 0.80 -27.03
CA ASN A 76 16.32 0.07 -28.29
C ASN A 76 17.37 -1.04 -28.14
N GLU A 77 18.40 -0.80 -27.33
CA GLU A 77 19.39 -1.80 -26.91
C GLU A 77 18.78 -2.98 -26.13
N ALA A 78 17.89 -2.71 -25.17
CA ALA A 78 17.19 -3.77 -24.43
C ALA A 78 16.17 -4.52 -25.30
N MET A 79 15.53 -3.86 -26.27
CA MET A 79 14.66 -4.51 -27.25
C MET A 79 15.45 -5.38 -28.25
N GLU A 80 16.66 -4.98 -28.62
CA GLU A 80 17.56 -5.77 -29.45
C GLU A 80 18.17 -6.93 -28.68
N LEU A 81 18.53 -6.73 -27.39
CA LEU A 81 18.93 -7.79 -26.47
C LEU A 81 17.81 -8.83 -26.30
N SER A 82 16.55 -8.40 -26.09
CA SER A 82 15.37 -9.26 -26.02
C SER A 82 15.12 -10.06 -27.31
N LYS A 83 15.50 -9.53 -28.48
CA LYS A 83 15.39 -10.24 -29.76
C LYS A 83 16.59 -11.15 -30.04
N SER A 84 17.74 -10.87 -29.43
CA SER A 84 18.98 -11.63 -29.57
C SER A 84 19.11 -12.76 -28.55
N GLU A 85 18.36 -12.69 -27.45
CA GLU A 85 18.10 -13.85 -26.61
C GLU A 85 17.34 -14.86 -27.47
N LYS A 86 18.08 -15.87 -27.95
CA LYS A 86 17.47 -17.13 -28.36
C LYS A 86 16.46 -17.48 -27.28
N GLU A 87 15.19 -17.64 -27.66
CA GLU A 87 14.18 -18.13 -26.72
C GLU A 87 14.81 -19.30 -25.97
N PRO A 88 14.86 -19.27 -24.62
CA PRO A 88 15.47 -20.36 -23.87
C PRO A 88 14.80 -21.64 -24.37
N ASN A 89 15.62 -22.61 -24.77
CA ASN A 89 15.15 -23.94 -25.12
C ASN A 89 14.14 -24.36 -24.05
N ILE A 90 13.00 -24.85 -24.49
CA ILE A 90 11.87 -25.20 -23.62
C ILE A 90 12.32 -26.33 -22.71
N GLU A 91 12.84 -25.99 -21.54
CA GLU A 91 13.28 -26.96 -20.54
C GLU A 91 12.11 -27.15 -19.57
N PHE A 92 11.03 -27.77 -20.05
CA PHE A 92 10.07 -28.39 -19.15
C PHE A 92 10.79 -29.49 -18.37
N SER A 93 10.41 -29.70 -17.11
CA SER A 93 10.98 -30.82 -16.34
C SER A 93 10.42 -32.11 -16.92
N LEU A 94 11.27 -32.90 -17.58
CA LEU A 94 10.90 -34.20 -18.14
C LEU A 94 11.37 -35.30 -17.20
N THR A 95 10.43 -35.96 -16.55
CA THR A 95 10.71 -37.12 -15.68
C THR A 95 10.18 -38.39 -16.32
N LYS A 96 11.07 -39.36 -16.57
CA LYS A 96 10.68 -40.67 -17.10
C LYS A 96 10.15 -41.57 -15.98
N ILE A 97 8.88 -41.96 -16.06
CA ILE A 97 8.18 -42.79 -15.05
C ILE A 97 8.15 -44.28 -15.47
N GLY A 98 8.26 -44.56 -16.77
CA GLY A 98 8.32 -45.93 -17.31
C GLY A 98 8.93 -45.97 -18.71
N GLU A 99 8.84 -47.11 -19.42
CA GLU A 99 9.46 -47.26 -20.75
C GLU A 99 8.94 -46.23 -21.76
N ASN A 100 7.62 -45.97 -21.77
CA ASN A 100 6.93 -45.02 -22.66
C ASN A 100 6.05 -43.99 -21.92
N ARG A 101 6.33 -43.74 -20.63
CA ARG A 101 5.55 -42.78 -19.81
C ARG A 101 6.43 -41.69 -19.25
N PHE A 102 6.02 -40.45 -19.45
CA PHE A 102 6.75 -39.25 -19.08
C PHE A 102 5.86 -38.30 -18.30
N ARG A 103 6.38 -37.70 -17.24
CA ARG A 103 5.78 -36.55 -16.57
C ARG A 103 6.49 -35.28 -17.02
N ILE A 104 5.70 -34.31 -17.41
CA ILE A 104 6.12 -32.99 -17.86
C ILE A 104 5.70 -32.00 -16.79
N GLY A 105 6.64 -31.38 -16.09
CA GLY A 105 6.36 -30.29 -15.16
C GLY A 105 6.61 -28.93 -15.80
N PHE A 106 5.70 -28.00 -15.50
CA PHE A 106 5.77 -26.60 -15.90
C PHE A 106 6.12 -25.75 -14.67
N ALA A 107 7.42 -25.54 -14.46
CA ALA A 107 7.93 -24.79 -13.31
C ALA A 107 7.43 -23.33 -13.23
N ASN A 108 7.03 -22.72 -14.35
CA ASN A 108 6.55 -21.36 -14.42
C ASN A 108 5.32 -21.22 -15.33
N SER A 109 4.36 -20.40 -14.89
CA SER A 109 3.18 -19.94 -15.63
C SER A 109 3.49 -19.56 -17.09
N ALA A 110 4.59 -18.84 -17.32
CA ALA A 110 4.97 -18.40 -18.66
C ALA A 110 5.22 -19.59 -19.62
N MET A 111 5.77 -20.69 -19.11
CA MET A 111 6.04 -21.91 -19.89
C MET A 111 4.73 -22.61 -20.27
N LEU A 112 3.82 -22.74 -19.31
CA LEU A 112 2.49 -23.32 -19.53
C LEU A 112 1.68 -22.49 -20.54
N HIS A 113 1.65 -21.17 -20.39
CA HIS A 113 0.97 -20.28 -21.32
C HIS A 113 1.56 -20.34 -22.75
N ARG A 114 2.88 -20.49 -22.86
CA ARG A 114 3.55 -20.70 -24.16
C ARG A 114 3.18 -22.05 -24.78
N ALA A 115 3.21 -23.13 -24.00
CA ALA A 115 2.82 -24.48 -24.46
C ALA A 115 1.37 -24.51 -24.95
N VAL A 116 0.44 -23.92 -24.19
CA VAL A 116 -0.98 -23.79 -24.59
C VAL A 116 -1.13 -22.99 -25.89
N LYS A 117 -0.33 -21.93 -26.07
CA LYS A 117 -0.33 -21.11 -27.28
C LYS A 117 0.24 -21.83 -28.50
N GLN A 118 1.28 -22.65 -28.31
CA GLN A 118 1.84 -23.48 -29.37
C GLN A 118 0.87 -24.61 -29.75
N GLY A 119 0.11 -25.12 -28.79
CA GLY A 119 -0.92 -26.15 -29.01
C GLY A 119 -0.37 -27.56 -29.16
N PHE A 120 0.94 -27.73 -29.09
CA PHE A 120 1.63 -29.02 -29.08
C PHE A 120 2.91 -28.94 -28.25
N LEU A 121 3.43 -30.09 -27.86
CA LEU A 121 4.72 -30.27 -27.19
C LEU A 121 5.55 -31.27 -27.98
N GLU A 122 6.86 -31.06 -28.08
CA GLU A 122 7.77 -32.03 -28.67
C GLU A 122 8.55 -32.72 -27.55
N ILE A 123 8.39 -34.03 -27.42
CA ILE A 123 9.02 -34.86 -26.38
C ILE A 123 9.84 -35.96 -27.07
N GLU A 124 11.14 -36.02 -26.80
CA GLU A 124 12.06 -36.98 -27.45
C GLU A 124 11.91 -37.05 -28.99
N GLY A 125 11.61 -35.92 -29.64
CA GLY A 125 11.40 -35.82 -31.09
C GLY A 125 10.02 -36.27 -31.60
N LYS A 126 9.07 -36.58 -30.69
CA LYS A 126 7.68 -36.90 -31.01
C LYS A 126 6.75 -35.76 -30.59
N GLN A 127 5.83 -35.40 -31.47
CA GLN A 127 4.86 -34.33 -31.23
C GLN A 127 3.63 -34.85 -30.46
N VAL A 128 3.25 -34.12 -29.42
CA VAL A 128 2.07 -34.38 -28.58
C VAL A 128 1.13 -33.20 -28.76
N GLU A 129 -0.03 -33.42 -29.36
CA GLU A 129 -1.04 -32.37 -29.51
C GLU A 129 -1.77 -32.14 -28.19
N LEU A 130 -1.93 -30.86 -27.83
CA LEU A 130 -2.74 -30.45 -26.70
C LEU A 130 -4.16 -30.18 -27.21
N THR A 131 -5.10 -31.05 -26.85
CA THR A 131 -6.52 -30.81 -27.12
C THR A 131 -7.04 -29.62 -26.31
N ASP A 132 -8.18 -29.06 -26.70
CA ASP A 132 -8.73 -27.89 -26.00
C ASP A 132 -9.13 -28.20 -24.55
N ASP A 133 -9.53 -29.44 -24.26
CA ASP A 133 -9.80 -29.92 -22.90
C ASP A 133 -8.53 -29.89 -22.04
N ILE A 134 -7.42 -30.45 -22.55
CA ILE A 134 -6.11 -30.46 -21.87
C ILE A 134 -5.62 -29.03 -21.61
N LYS A 135 -5.72 -28.14 -22.61
CA LYS A 135 -5.35 -26.73 -22.43
C LYS A 135 -6.17 -26.08 -21.30
N SER A 136 -7.47 -26.38 -21.24
CA SER A 136 -8.34 -25.80 -20.22
C SER A 136 -8.00 -26.28 -18.80
N GLU A 137 -7.59 -27.54 -18.67
CA GLU A 137 -7.23 -28.19 -17.41
C GLU A 137 -5.85 -27.74 -16.90
N LEU A 138 -4.89 -27.56 -17.81
CA LEU A 138 -3.60 -26.93 -17.50
C LEU A 138 -3.80 -25.51 -16.96
N LEU A 139 -4.68 -24.73 -17.60
CA LEU A 139 -4.99 -23.36 -17.17
C LEU A 139 -5.81 -23.30 -15.88
N SER A 140 -6.63 -24.31 -15.55
CA SER A 140 -7.35 -24.35 -14.26
C SER A 140 -6.40 -24.68 -13.11
N SER A 141 -5.50 -25.64 -13.31
CA SER A 141 -4.46 -26.04 -12.35
C SER A 141 -3.52 -24.87 -12.04
N GLU A 142 -3.06 -24.15 -13.07
CA GLU A 142 -2.21 -22.97 -12.90
C GLU A 142 -2.92 -21.84 -12.14
N ARG A 143 -4.21 -21.62 -12.42
CA ARG A 143 -5.03 -20.65 -11.65
C ARG A 143 -5.19 -21.04 -10.20
N GLU A 144 -5.19 -22.32 -9.88
CA GLU A 144 -5.22 -22.79 -8.50
C GLU A 144 -3.88 -22.56 -7.80
N ILE A 145 -2.76 -22.89 -8.43
CA ILE A 145 -1.41 -22.60 -7.91
C ILE A 145 -1.25 -21.10 -7.65
N THR A 146 -1.64 -20.27 -8.61
CA THR A 146 -1.56 -18.82 -8.51
C THR A 146 -2.40 -18.32 -7.33
N ARG A 147 -3.65 -18.78 -7.20
CA ARG A 147 -4.50 -18.42 -6.05
C ARG A 147 -3.89 -18.85 -4.72
N ARG A 148 -3.32 -20.06 -4.62
CA ARG A 148 -2.65 -20.54 -3.39
C ARG A 148 -1.46 -19.63 -3.02
N ARG A 149 -0.63 -19.27 -4.00
CA ARG A 149 0.51 -18.34 -3.81
C ARG A 149 0.05 -16.93 -3.41
N GLU A 150 -0.99 -16.40 -4.07
CA GLU A 150 -1.56 -15.08 -3.76
C GLU A 150 -2.11 -15.02 -2.33
N ILE A 151 -2.84 -16.06 -1.89
CA ILE A 151 -3.39 -16.13 -0.53
C ILE A 151 -2.27 -16.08 0.51
N ILE A 152 -1.19 -16.83 0.30
CA ILE A 152 -0.06 -16.87 1.23
C ILE A 152 0.73 -15.55 1.19
N GLY A 153 0.97 -15.00 0.00
CA GLY A 153 1.59 -13.69 -0.18
C GLY A 153 0.80 -12.58 0.51
N MET A 154 -0.52 -12.54 0.31
CA MET A 154 -1.41 -11.59 0.96
C MET A 154 -1.40 -11.75 2.49
N LYS A 155 -1.39 -12.99 2.98
CA LYS A 155 -1.29 -13.27 4.41
C LYS A 155 0.03 -12.77 5.00
N ASN A 156 1.15 -13.01 4.33
CA ASN A 156 2.46 -12.50 4.74
C ASN A 156 2.50 -10.97 4.76
N MET A 157 1.97 -10.33 3.71
CA MET A 157 1.83 -8.87 3.66
C MET A 157 0.98 -8.35 4.82
N MET A 158 -0.18 -8.97 5.08
CA MET A 158 -1.06 -8.57 6.17
C MET A 158 -0.38 -8.72 7.53
N MET A 159 0.39 -9.77 7.76
CA MET A 159 1.15 -9.95 9.00
C MET A 159 2.21 -8.84 9.17
N GLN A 160 2.93 -8.49 8.11
CA GLN A 160 3.89 -7.39 8.15
C GLN A 160 3.22 -6.03 8.39
N MET A 161 2.10 -5.76 7.71
CA MET A 161 1.32 -4.54 7.93
C MET A 161 0.80 -4.47 9.36
N ALA A 162 0.32 -5.59 9.93
CA ALA A 162 -0.13 -5.64 11.32
C ALA A 162 1.01 -5.38 12.31
N ALA A 163 2.20 -5.95 12.06
CA ALA A 163 3.40 -5.69 12.85
C ALA A 163 3.82 -4.21 12.80
N GLN A 164 3.88 -3.64 11.59
CA GLN A 164 4.16 -2.22 11.39
C GLN A 164 3.12 -1.34 12.09
N ASN A 165 1.84 -1.66 11.98
CA ASN A 165 0.77 -0.92 12.65
C ASN A 165 0.89 -0.98 14.18
N ARG A 166 1.31 -2.12 14.75
CA ARG A 166 1.58 -2.22 16.20
C ARG A 166 2.77 -1.35 16.59
N GLN A 167 3.85 -1.40 15.80
CA GLN A 167 5.04 -0.58 16.04
C GLN A 167 4.72 0.92 15.96
N THR A 168 4.00 1.36 14.93
CA THR A 168 3.63 2.77 14.75
C THR A 168 2.63 3.22 15.81
N SER A 169 1.65 2.39 16.17
CA SER A 169 0.71 2.67 17.26
C SER A 169 1.41 2.83 18.60
N ASP A 170 2.35 1.94 18.92
CA ASP A 170 3.12 2.02 20.16
C ASP A 170 4.05 3.24 20.18
N ALA A 171 4.68 3.57 19.05
CA ALA A 171 5.48 4.78 18.91
C ALA A 171 4.64 6.05 19.11
N MET A 172 3.45 6.12 18.48
CA MET A 172 2.51 7.23 18.66
C MET A 172 2.00 7.31 20.11
N ALA A 173 1.73 6.18 20.75
CA ALA A 173 1.30 6.15 22.14
C ALA A 173 2.40 6.66 23.07
N ALA A 174 3.65 6.24 22.87
CA ALA A 174 4.81 6.70 23.62
C ALA A 174 5.07 8.21 23.39
N GLU A 175 4.98 8.68 22.16
CA GLU A 175 5.13 10.10 21.82
C GLU A 175 4.03 10.96 22.47
N ASN A 176 2.78 10.51 22.41
CA ASN A 176 1.67 11.21 23.07
C ASN A 176 1.81 11.23 24.60
N ALA A 177 2.27 10.12 25.20
CA ALA A 177 2.57 10.06 26.63
C ALA A 177 3.67 11.04 27.01
N LYS A 178 4.76 11.08 26.22
CA LYS A 178 5.86 12.04 26.37
C LYS A 178 5.38 13.49 26.27
N MET A 179 4.61 13.83 25.23
CA MET A 179 3.99 15.15 25.03
C MET A 179 3.15 15.56 26.26
N SER A 180 2.30 14.65 26.77
CA SER A 180 1.48 14.94 27.97
C SER A 180 2.35 15.19 29.21
N ARG A 181 3.40 14.37 29.39
CA ARG A 181 4.35 14.47 30.50
C ARG A 181 5.13 15.79 30.48
N VAL A 182 5.66 16.20 29.34
CA VAL A 182 6.40 17.48 29.22
C VAL A 182 5.48 18.69 29.40
N MET A 183 4.24 18.66 28.89
CA MET A 183 3.28 19.74 29.09
C MET A 183 2.87 19.90 30.57
N LYS A 184 2.63 18.77 31.27
CA LYS A 184 2.41 18.77 32.72
C LYS A 184 3.64 19.29 33.47
N THR A 185 4.83 18.93 33.03
CA THR A 185 6.09 19.43 33.60
C THR A 185 6.25 20.94 33.45
N ALA A 186 6.03 21.47 32.24
CA ALA A 186 6.08 22.90 31.99
C ALA A 186 5.07 23.65 32.87
N SER A 187 3.83 23.15 32.94
CA SER A 187 2.80 23.73 33.82
C SER A 187 3.23 23.72 35.29
N ARG A 188 3.82 22.62 35.78
CA ARG A 188 4.35 22.55 37.16
C ARG A 188 5.45 23.60 37.40
N ILE A 189 6.39 23.74 36.47
CA ILE A 189 7.45 24.74 36.57
C ILE A 189 6.85 26.15 36.58
N MET A 190 5.92 26.46 35.67
CA MET A 190 5.26 27.78 35.59
C MET A 190 4.63 28.21 36.92
N HIS A 191 3.97 27.28 37.62
CA HIS A 191 3.34 27.53 38.92
C HIS A 191 4.32 27.47 40.11
N GLY A 192 5.63 27.34 39.86
CA GLY A 192 6.66 27.29 40.91
C GLY A 192 6.68 25.98 41.73
N ARG A 193 6.04 24.92 41.23
CA ARG A 193 6.00 23.57 41.84
C ARG A 193 7.32 22.83 41.67
N LYS A 194 7.55 21.80 42.49
CA LYS A 194 8.78 21.01 42.46
C LYS A 194 8.74 20.03 41.28
N VAL A 195 9.85 19.89 40.57
CA VAL A 195 10.00 18.94 39.46
C VAL A 195 11.36 18.25 39.57
N SER A 196 11.44 16.98 39.21
CA SER A 196 12.71 16.24 39.16
C SER A 196 13.64 16.76 38.04
N PRO A 197 14.97 16.60 38.19
CA PRO A 197 15.93 16.97 37.14
C PRO A 197 15.73 16.21 35.82
N ALA A 198 15.23 14.96 35.88
CA ALA A 198 14.96 14.15 34.70
C ALA A 198 13.78 14.70 33.89
N ASP A 199 12.71 15.13 34.56
CA ASP A 199 11.56 15.78 33.93
C ASP A 199 11.94 17.15 33.33
N GLU A 200 12.77 17.94 34.02
CA GLU A 200 13.29 19.21 33.48
C GLU A 200 14.15 18.99 32.22
N LYS A 201 15.03 17.98 32.25
CA LYS A 201 15.86 17.61 31.10
C LYS A 201 15.01 17.18 29.92
N GLU A 202 13.99 16.35 30.16
CA GLU A 202 13.07 15.89 29.12
C GLU A 202 12.27 17.04 28.48
N LEU A 203 11.80 18.00 29.29
CA LEU A 203 11.15 19.21 28.77
C LEU A 203 12.12 20.04 27.92
N MET A 204 13.36 20.22 28.38
CA MET A 204 14.39 20.95 27.64
C MET A 204 14.72 20.28 26.30
N GLU A 205 14.83 18.95 26.27
CA GLU A 205 15.07 18.18 25.04
C GLU A 205 13.87 18.21 24.09
N PHE A 206 12.64 18.25 24.63
CA PHE A 206 11.43 18.32 23.83
C PHE A 206 11.20 19.72 23.24
N ASN A 207 11.29 20.77 24.07
CA ASN A 207 11.15 22.15 23.66
C ASN A 207 11.88 23.10 24.62
N HIS A 208 13.02 23.63 24.17
CA HIS A 208 13.85 24.56 24.94
C HIS A 208 13.14 25.89 25.26
N GLU A 209 12.39 26.46 24.30
CA GLU A 209 11.66 27.72 24.51
C GLU A 209 10.57 27.57 25.57
N LEU A 210 9.86 26.44 25.57
CA LEU A 210 8.84 26.13 26.56
C LEU A 210 9.43 26.01 27.97
N TYR A 211 10.63 25.42 28.09
CA TYR A 211 11.36 25.35 29.34
C TYR A 211 11.72 26.75 29.88
N GLU A 212 12.27 27.62 29.03
CA GLU A 212 12.64 28.99 29.41
C GLU A 212 11.42 29.81 29.85
N MET A 213 10.34 29.76 29.06
CA MET A 213 9.08 30.43 29.39
C MET A 213 8.55 29.95 30.74
N ALA A 214 8.61 28.64 30.99
CA ALA A 214 8.18 28.08 32.26
C ALA A 214 9.01 28.58 33.44
N LYS A 215 10.33 28.65 33.31
CA LYS A 215 11.21 29.21 34.35
C LYS A 215 10.97 30.70 34.60
N ILE A 216 10.75 31.50 33.55
CA ILE A 216 10.42 32.92 33.69
C ILE A 216 9.11 33.08 34.46
N ALA A 217 8.06 32.36 34.07
CA ALA A 217 6.78 32.37 34.78
C ALA A 217 6.94 31.96 36.26
N ALA A 218 7.73 30.92 36.54
CA ALA A 218 8.02 30.48 37.90
C ALA A 218 8.62 31.59 38.77
N THR A 219 9.51 32.43 38.21
CA THR A 219 10.11 33.53 38.96
C THR A 219 9.10 34.61 39.37
N LEU A 220 8.04 34.79 38.58
CA LEU A 220 6.96 35.73 38.84
C LEU A 220 5.95 35.20 39.88
N GLU A 221 5.81 33.88 39.99
CA GLU A 221 4.79 33.21 40.82
C GLU A 221 5.27 32.81 42.24
N LYS A 222 6.53 33.10 42.61
CA LYS A 222 7.20 32.70 43.88
C LYS A 222 6.49 33.05 45.20
N ALA A 223 5.35 33.74 45.18
CA ALA A 223 4.63 34.22 46.36
C ALA A 223 3.60 33.23 46.95
N ARG A 224 3.36 32.05 46.35
CA ARG A 224 2.31 31.10 46.78
C ARG A 224 2.82 29.65 46.83
N LYS A 225 3.44 29.23 47.95
CA LYS A 225 3.84 27.82 48.16
C LYS A 225 3.10 27.18 49.34
N ASN A 226 2.52 26.01 49.13
CA ASN A 226 1.92 25.17 50.17
C ASN A 226 2.65 23.82 50.26
N LYS A 227 2.95 23.34 51.48
CA LYS A 227 3.66 22.07 51.71
C LYS A 227 2.92 20.80 51.23
N LYS A 228 1.61 20.87 50.98
CA LYS A 228 0.83 19.72 50.49
C LYS A 228 1.16 19.36 49.03
N ASP A 229 1.66 20.32 48.26
CA ASP A 229 1.91 20.14 46.82
C ASP A 229 3.23 19.35 46.58
N ASP A 230 4.15 19.35 47.55
CA ASP A 230 5.48 18.73 47.42
C ASP A 230 5.44 17.18 47.37
N GLU A 231 4.58 16.55 48.16
CA GLU A 231 4.44 15.07 48.18
C GLU A 231 3.80 14.54 46.88
N GLU A 232 2.81 15.28 46.35
CA GLU A 232 2.20 14.96 45.06
C GLU A 232 3.20 15.15 43.90
N ASP A 233 4.00 16.21 43.94
CA ASP A 233 5.04 16.48 42.94
C ASP A 233 6.10 15.36 42.87
N GLU A 234 6.49 14.82 44.02
CA GLU A 234 7.39 13.66 44.10
C GLU A 234 6.74 12.38 43.57
N LYS A 235 5.46 12.14 43.88
CA LYS A 235 4.73 10.98 43.34
C LYS A 235 4.64 11.03 41.82
N ILE A 236 4.29 12.19 41.25
CA ILE A 236 4.21 12.39 39.79
C ILE A 236 5.58 12.18 39.14
N SER A 237 6.65 12.66 39.78
CA SER A 237 8.01 12.47 39.24
C SER A 237 8.43 10.99 39.21
N ARG A 238 8.07 10.21 40.24
CA ARG A 238 8.32 8.75 40.25
C ARG A 238 7.48 8.00 39.21
N GLU A 239 6.24 8.42 39.01
CA GLU A 239 5.38 7.86 37.95
C GLU A 239 5.95 8.15 36.55
N ASN A 240 6.52 9.34 36.35
CA ASN A 240 7.21 9.71 35.11
C ASN A 240 8.47 8.87 34.87
N ASP A 241 9.27 8.62 35.91
CA ASP A 241 10.44 7.72 35.83
C ASP A 241 10.02 6.30 35.41
N ALA A 242 9.00 5.73 36.07
CA ALA A 242 8.50 4.40 35.72
C ALA A 242 7.92 4.33 34.29
N ALA A 243 7.28 5.40 33.82
CA ALA A 243 6.79 5.49 32.45
C ALA A 243 7.94 5.50 31.43
N ARG A 244 9.03 6.23 31.70
CA ARG A 244 10.24 6.23 30.85
C ARG A 244 10.86 4.84 30.77
N ASP A 245 10.98 4.15 31.90
CA ASP A 245 11.53 2.80 31.93
C ASP A 245 10.70 1.83 31.08
N TYR A 246 9.37 1.92 31.18
CA TYR A 246 8.46 1.12 30.35
C TYR A 246 8.58 1.46 28.85
N GLU A 247 8.61 2.74 28.49
CA GLU A 247 8.77 3.20 27.09
C GLU A 247 10.08 2.74 26.46
N ASN A 248 11.17 2.68 27.25
CA ASN A 248 12.49 2.26 26.78
C ASN A 248 12.66 0.73 26.70
N THR A 249 11.69 -0.06 27.17
CA THR A 249 11.77 -1.52 27.03
C THR A 249 11.72 -1.91 25.55
N PRO A 250 12.68 -2.70 25.04
CA PRO A 250 12.69 -3.13 23.65
C PRO A 250 11.49 -4.05 23.40
N LYS A 251 10.70 -3.71 22.37
CA LYS A 251 9.53 -4.47 21.94
C LYS A 251 9.84 -5.22 20.65
N ASP A 252 9.46 -6.48 20.60
CA ASP A 252 9.63 -7.32 19.42
C ASP A 252 8.36 -7.29 18.56
N TYR A 253 8.50 -6.77 17.34
CA TYR A 253 7.44 -6.74 16.32
C TYR A 253 7.73 -7.70 15.16
N SER A 254 8.72 -8.58 15.30
CA SER A 254 9.06 -9.53 14.25
C SER A 254 7.87 -10.47 13.95
N VAL A 255 7.72 -10.79 12.67
CA VAL A 255 6.72 -11.75 12.19
C VAL A 255 7.42 -12.73 11.27
N GLU A 256 7.24 -14.02 11.56
CA GLU A 256 7.77 -15.08 10.72
C GLU A 256 6.90 -15.21 9.45
N PRO A 257 7.51 -15.12 8.26
CA PRO A 257 6.77 -15.30 7.02
C PRO A 257 6.38 -16.76 6.86
N ILE A 258 5.18 -17.00 6.33
CA ILE A 258 4.77 -18.33 5.90
C ILE A 258 5.52 -18.64 4.61
N GLU A 259 6.16 -19.80 4.56
CA GLU A 259 6.90 -20.25 3.39
C GLU A 259 5.99 -20.38 2.17
N MET A 260 6.48 -19.92 1.03
CA MET A 260 5.75 -20.00 -0.24
C MET A 260 5.79 -21.45 -0.74
N PRO A 261 4.66 -22.04 -1.11
CA PRO A 261 4.63 -23.41 -1.60
C PRO A 261 5.26 -23.45 -3.00
N LYS A 262 6.22 -24.35 -3.17
CA LYS A 262 6.89 -24.58 -4.45
C LYS A 262 6.07 -25.57 -5.27
N LEU A 263 5.01 -25.08 -5.90
CA LEU A 263 4.11 -25.92 -6.71
C LEU A 263 4.40 -25.72 -8.21
N GLU A 264 4.27 -26.77 -9.00
CA GLU A 264 4.19 -26.72 -10.46
C GLU A 264 2.95 -27.43 -10.98
N THR A 265 2.55 -27.07 -12.21
CA THR A 265 1.54 -27.84 -12.93
C THR A 265 2.26 -28.97 -13.67
N ASP A 266 1.80 -30.21 -13.54
CA ASP A 266 2.38 -31.36 -14.22
C ASP A 266 1.36 -32.11 -15.08
N MET A 267 1.87 -32.84 -16.06
CA MET A 267 1.07 -33.65 -16.98
C MET A 267 1.78 -34.98 -17.27
N GLU A 268 1.06 -36.10 -17.20
CA GLU A 268 1.56 -37.41 -17.61
C GLU A 268 1.16 -37.71 -19.06
N VAL A 269 2.15 -38.09 -19.86
CA VAL A 269 2.01 -38.46 -21.26
C VAL A 269 2.51 -39.89 -21.46
N SER A 270 1.72 -40.69 -22.15
CA SER A 270 2.07 -42.05 -22.55
C SER A 270 2.14 -42.18 -24.08
N PHE A 271 3.10 -42.97 -24.57
CA PHE A 271 3.27 -43.25 -25.99
C PHE A 271 2.91 -44.70 -26.31
N ASP A 272 1.96 -44.89 -27.22
CA ASP A 272 1.69 -46.18 -27.86
C ASP A 272 2.07 -46.07 -29.35
N GLY A 273 3.29 -46.52 -29.68
CA GLY A 273 3.90 -46.33 -31.00
C GLY A 273 4.14 -44.85 -31.34
N ASP A 274 3.42 -44.34 -32.35
CA ASP A 274 3.44 -42.95 -32.81
C ASP A 274 2.30 -42.11 -32.23
N THR A 275 1.37 -42.72 -31.49
CA THR A 275 0.27 -41.99 -30.84
C THR A 275 0.61 -41.64 -29.40
N ALA A 276 0.47 -40.36 -29.06
CA ALA A 276 0.63 -39.85 -27.71
C ALA A 276 -0.74 -39.65 -27.07
N SER A 277 -0.90 -40.07 -25.82
CA SER A 277 -2.09 -39.81 -25.02
C SER A 277 -1.70 -39.16 -23.69
N VAL A 278 -2.46 -38.14 -23.31
CA VAL A 278 -2.33 -37.48 -22.01
C VAL A 278 -3.28 -38.17 -21.04
N SER A 279 -2.76 -38.65 -19.91
CA SER A 279 -3.54 -39.45 -18.95
C SER A 279 -3.95 -38.70 -17.70
N GLU A 280 -3.12 -37.79 -17.20
CA GLU A 280 -3.35 -37.08 -15.93
C GLU A 280 -2.72 -35.69 -15.97
N ILE A 281 -3.43 -34.69 -15.45
CA ILE A 281 -2.95 -33.31 -15.27
C ILE A 281 -3.14 -32.97 -13.80
N GLY A 282 -2.09 -32.45 -13.16
CA GLY A 282 -2.03 -32.28 -11.72
C GLY A 282 -1.25 -31.06 -11.27
N ILE A 283 -1.20 -30.93 -9.94
CA ILE A 283 -0.33 -29.98 -9.24
C ILE A 283 0.62 -30.82 -8.39
N SER A 284 1.91 -30.60 -8.56
CA SER A 284 2.97 -31.30 -7.84
C SER A 284 3.91 -30.32 -7.13
N ASP A 285 4.57 -30.82 -6.10
CA ASP A 285 5.62 -30.06 -5.40
C ASP A 285 6.92 -30.15 -6.22
N ILE A 286 7.61 -29.01 -6.36
CA ILE A 286 8.94 -28.91 -6.93
C ILE A 286 9.92 -29.24 -5.80
N GLU A 287 10.66 -30.36 -5.93
CA GLU A 287 11.76 -30.73 -5.01
C GLU A 287 12.92 -29.70 -5.03
#